data_AF-A0A935GJ63-F1
#
_entry.id   AF-A0A935GJ63-F1
#
_cell.length_a   1.000
_cell.length_b   1.000
_cell.length_c   1.000
_cell.angle_alpha   90.00
_cell.angle_beta   90.00
_cell.angle_gamma   90.00
#
_symmetry.space_group_name_H-M   'P 1'
#
loop_
_entity.id
_entity.type
_entity.pdbx_description
1 polymer ?
#
loop_
_entity_poly.entity_id
_entity_poly.type
_entity_poly.pdbx_seq_one_letter_code
_entity_poly.pdbx_strand_id
1 'polypeptide(L)'
;MLVQIRNLIQYKIVKYLFAIFLIIPFGLFGIDYYFRTPLGGDTIATVGRLRVSQGDFDQALRQQQETLQAQFGRNFDASLMENPDLRRGVLTA
;
A
#
# COMPACT_ATOMS: atom_id res chain seq x y z
N MET A 1 23.57 44.68 0.57
CA MET A 1 22.80 43.64 1.30
C MET A 1 22.70 42.32 0.53
N LEU A 2 22.39 42.32 -0.77
CA LEU A 2 22.33 41.08 -1.58
C LEU A 2 23.68 40.33 -1.72
N VAL A 3 24.81 41.06 -1.70
CA VAL A 3 26.16 40.46 -1.81
C VAL A 3 26.60 39.72 -0.54
N GLN A 4 26.10 40.11 0.63
CA GLN A 4 26.42 39.43 1.91
C GLN A 4 25.73 38.07 2.01
N ILE A 5 24.51 37.95 1.49
CA ILE A 5 23.78 36.68 1.39
C ILE A 5 24.52 35.70 0.47
N ARG A 6 25.07 36.19 -0.65
CA ARG A 6 25.89 35.38 -1.56
C ARG A 6 27.09 34.73 -0.85
N ASN A 7 27.76 35.47 0.05
CA ASN A 7 28.90 34.93 0.78
C ASN A 7 28.51 33.92 1.86
N LEU A 8 27.33 34.04 2.48
CA LEU A 8 26.81 33.02 3.41
C LEU A 8 26.57 31.67 2.72
N ILE A 9 26.16 31.69 1.45
CA ILE A 9 25.95 30.48 0.63
C ILE A 9 27.29 29.89 0.11
N GLN A 10 28.34 30.71 -0.01
CA GLN A 10 29.67 30.28 -0.50
C GLN A 10 30.48 29.50 0.55
N TYR A 11 30.08 29.51 1.83
CA TYR A 11 30.75 28.70 2.83
C TYR A 11 30.46 27.21 2.58
N LYS A 12 31.52 26.43 2.33
CA LYS A 12 31.42 24.98 2.08
C LYS A 12 30.60 24.26 3.16
N ILE A 13 30.66 24.73 4.40
CA ILE A 13 29.88 24.19 5.53
C ILE A 13 28.37 24.27 5.29
N VAL A 14 27.87 25.41 4.79
CA VAL A 14 26.43 25.64 4.53
C VAL A 14 25.97 24.76 3.37
N LYS A 15 26.80 24.62 2.33
CA LYS A 15 26.53 23.71 1.20
C LYS A 15 26.40 22.26 1.65
N TYR A 16 27.31 21.77 2.49
CA TYR A 16 27.26 20.38 2.98
C TYR A 16 26.06 20.15 3.91
N LEU A 17 25.78 21.09 4.82
CA LEU A 17 24.60 20.99 5.70
C LEU A 17 23.31 20.94 4.90
N PHE A 18 23.16 21.79 3.89
CA PHE A 18 21.99 21.78 3.02
C PHE A 18 21.88 20.49 2.19
N ALA A 19 23.00 20.01 1.65
CA ALA A 19 23.02 18.74 0.90
C ALA A 19 22.62 17.55 1.78
N ILE A 20 23.16 17.47 3.00
CA ILE A 20 22.82 16.43 3.98
C ILE A 20 21.35 16.53 4.38
N PHE A 21 20.87 17.74 4.70
CA PHE A 21 19.46 17.97 5.03
C PHE A 21 18.51 17.56 3.91
N LEU A 22 18.90 17.76 2.65
CA LEU A 22 18.12 17.34 1.50
C LEU A 22 18.13 15.81 1.33
N ILE A 23 19.27 15.14 1.55
CA ILE A 23 19.43 13.70 1.29
C ILE A 23 18.83 12.82 2.41
N ILE A 24 18.93 13.25 3.67
CA ILE A 24 18.45 12.50 4.84
C ILE A 24 16.99 12.02 4.70
N PRO A 25 15.99 12.87 4.38
CA PRO A 25 14.60 12.40 4.29
C PRO A 25 14.41 11.34 3.20
N PHE A 26 15.13 11.41 2.08
CA PHE A 26 15.04 10.37 1.05
C PHE A 26 15.69 9.06 1.48
N GLY A 27 16.79 9.11 2.22
CA GLY A 27 17.44 7.92 2.77
C GLY A 27 16.62 7.21 3.84
N LEU A 28 15.90 7.95 4.69
CA LEU A 28 15.12 7.37 5.78
C LEU A 28 13.71 6.95 5.37
N PHE A 29 13.02 7.73 4.53
CA PHE A 29 11.62 7.48 4.17
C PHE A 29 11.44 6.80 2.80
N GLY A 30 12.37 7.00 1.85
CA GLY A 30 12.22 6.46 0.50
C GLY A 30 12.59 4.98 0.40
N ILE A 31 13.54 4.53 1.20
CA ILE A 31 14.09 3.17 1.17
C ILE A 31 13.03 2.16 1.60
N ASP A 32 12.38 2.39 2.75
CA ASP A 32 11.33 1.51 3.28
C ASP A 32 10.19 1.27 2.27
N TYR A 33 9.82 2.26 1.45
CA TYR A 33 8.80 2.12 0.40
C TYR A 33 9.25 1.21 -0.77
N TYR A 34 10.52 1.28 -1.17
CA TYR A 34 11.11 0.39 -2.17
C TYR A 34 11.23 -1.05 -1.65
N PHE A 35 11.53 -1.25 -0.36
CA PHE A 35 11.69 -2.58 0.24
C PHE A 35 10.36 -3.22 0.65
N ARG A 36 9.34 -2.44 0.99
CA ARG A 36 7.96 -2.90 1.25
C ARG A 36 7.15 -3.18 0.00
N THR A 37 7.66 -2.78 -1.17
CA THR A 37 7.08 -3.14 -2.47
C THR A 37 7.96 -4.21 -3.13
N PRO A 38 8.02 -5.45 -2.61
CA PRO A 38 8.52 -6.55 -3.43
C PRO A 38 7.64 -6.65 -4.69
N LEU A 39 8.24 -7.07 -5.80
CA LEU A 39 7.55 -7.37 -7.08
C LEU A 39 6.22 -8.10 -6.78
N GLY A 40 5.09 -7.39 -6.85
CA GLY A 40 3.79 -7.87 -6.38
C GLY A 40 2.92 -6.86 -5.60
N GLY A 41 3.44 -5.70 -5.20
CA GLY A 41 2.65 -4.69 -4.47
C GLY A 41 2.51 -5.00 -2.98
N ASP A 42 1.71 -4.19 -2.27
CA ASP A 42 1.47 -4.34 -0.82
C ASP A 42 0.80 -5.71 -0.57
N THR A 43 1.60 -6.66 -0.10
CA THR A 43 1.19 -8.06 0.07
C THR A 43 0.41 -8.15 1.38
N ILE A 44 -0.89 -8.37 1.29
CA ILE A 44 -1.78 -8.40 2.46
C ILE A 44 -1.92 -9.79 3.08
N ALA A 45 -1.63 -10.84 2.30
CA ALA A 45 -1.70 -12.23 2.76
C ALA A 45 -0.77 -13.13 1.92
N THR A 46 -0.39 -14.27 2.49
CA THR A 46 0.37 -15.32 1.78
C THR A 46 -0.39 -16.63 1.90
N VAL A 47 -0.71 -17.27 0.77
CA VAL A 47 -1.34 -18.59 0.72
C VAL A 47 -0.31 -19.59 0.21
N GLY A 48 0.25 -20.40 1.11
CA GLY A 48 1.36 -21.30 0.80
C GLY A 48 2.62 -20.55 0.37
N ARG A 49 2.95 -20.60 -0.92
CA ARG A 49 4.10 -19.87 -1.53
C ARG A 49 3.69 -18.66 -2.37
N LEU A 50 2.38 -18.42 -2.52
CA LEU A 50 1.86 -17.32 -3.33
C LEU A 50 1.57 -16.11 -2.45
N ARG A 51 2.12 -14.96 -2.83
CA ARG A 51 1.82 -13.66 -2.21
C ARG A 51 0.58 -13.08 -2.88
N VAL A 52 -0.39 -12.67 -2.07
CA VAL A 52 -1.64 -12.06 -2.52
C VAL A 52 -1.54 -10.56 -2.29
N SER A 53 -1.65 -9.78 -3.37
CA SER A 53 -1.68 -8.32 -3.31
C SER A 53 -3.07 -7.81 -2.94
N GLN A 54 -3.17 -6.55 -2.51
CA GLN A 54 -4.45 -5.89 -2.32
C GLN A 54 -5.33 -5.93 -3.60
N GLY A 55 -4.72 -5.79 -4.77
CA GLY A 55 -5.44 -5.83 -6.06
C GLY A 55 -6.04 -7.21 -6.37
N ASP A 56 -5.31 -8.28 -6.06
CA ASP A 56 -5.77 -9.66 -6.27
C ASP A 56 -6.98 -9.97 -5.37
N PHE A 57 -6.95 -9.49 -4.13
CA PHE A 57 -8.06 -9.64 -3.19
C PHE A 57 -9.32 -8.90 -3.67
N ASP A 58 -9.18 -7.65 -4.09
CA ASP A 58 -10.31 -6.87 -4.61
C ASP A 58 -10.91 -7.51 -5.87
N GLN A 59 -10.08 -8.12 -6.71
CA GLN A 59 -10.52 -8.87 -7.89
C GLN A 59 -11.27 -10.14 -7.51
N ALA A 60 -10.72 -10.95 -6.60
CA ALA A 60 -11.36 -12.18 -6.12
C ALA A 60 -12.71 -11.88 -5.45
N LEU A 61 -12.78 -10.80 -4.67
CA LEU A 61 -14.00 -10.35 -4.01
C LEU A 61 -15.09 -9.97 -5.01
N ARG A 62 -14.76 -9.20 -6.05
CA ARG A 62 -15.70 -8.88 -7.13
C ARG A 62 -16.22 -10.13 -7.84
N GLN A 63 -15.32 -11.06 -8.15
CA GLN A 63 -15.70 -12.30 -8.84
C GLN A 63 -16.62 -13.19 -7.98
N GLN A 64 -16.40 -13.21 -6.67
CA GLN A 64 -17.30 -13.89 -5.74
C GLN A 64 -18.67 -13.20 -5.69
N GLN A 65 -18.72 -11.87 -5.65
CA GLN A 65 -19.98 -11.11 -5.69
C GLN A 65 -20.75 -11.35 -7.00
N GLU A 66 -20.08 -11.33 -8.15
CA GLU A 66 -20.68 -11.65 -9.45
C GLU A 66 -21.24 -13.06 -9.47
N THR A 67 -20.52 -14.03 -8.89
CA THR A 67 -20.96 -15.43 -8.80
C THR A 67 -22.20 -15.57 -7.91
N LEU A 68 -22.22 -14.90 -6.76
CA LEU A 68 -23.38 -14.88 -5.87
C LEU A 68 -24.58 -14.18 -6.54
N GLN A 69 -24.37 -13.06 -7.23
CA GLN A 69 -25.42 -12.39 -7.99
C GLN A 69 -25.96 -13.25 -9.14
N ALA A 70 -25.09 -14.02 -9.81
CA ALA A 70 -25.49 -14.94 -10.88
C ALA A 70 -26.29 -16.13 -10.35
N GLN A 71 -25.95 -16.65 -9.16
CA GLN A 71 -26.62 -17.81 -8.56
C GLN A 71 -27.94 -17.46 -7.84
N PHE A 72 -27.98 -16.34 -7.13
CA PHE A 72 -29.13 -15.94 -6.31
C PHE A 72 -30.02 -14.88 -6.97
N GLY A 73 -29.57 -14.27 -8.07
CA GLY A 73 -30.30 -13.23 -8.80
C GLY A 73 -30.67 -12.04 -7.91
N ARG A 74 -31.70 -11.28 -8.31
CA ARG A 74 -32.22 -10.11 -7.57
C ARG A 74 -32.87 -10.43 -6.22
N ASN A 75 -32.85 -11.69 -5.77
CA ASN A 75 -33.39 -12.13 -4.48
C ASN A 75 -32.30 -12.37 -3.42
N PHE A 76 -31.03 -12.01 -3.71
CA PHE A 76 -29.96 -12.06 -2.72
C PHE A 76 -30.14 -10.94 -1.69
N ASP A 77 -30.61 -11.33 -0.50
CA ASP A 77 -30.73 -10.44 0.64
C ASP A 77 -29.34 -10.20 1.24
N ALA A 78 -28.73 -9.05 0.91
CA ALA A 78 -27.39 -8.67 1.34
C ALA A 78 -27.22 -8.66 2.88
N SER A 79 -28.33 -8.61 3.62
CA SER A 79 -28.35 -8.72 5.08
C SER A 79 -27.83 -10.06 5.60
N LEU A 80 -27.84 -11.12 4.78
CA LEU A 80 -27.28 -12.43 5.15
C LEU A 80 -25.74 -12.39 5.23
N MET A 81 -25.06 -11.51 4.47
CA MET A 81 -23.59 -11.37 4.52
C MET A 81 -23.09 -10.58 5.73
N GLU A 82 -23.98 -9.87 6.44
CA GLU A 82 -23.63 -9.15 7.67
C GLU A 82 -23.50 -10.10 8.88
N ASN A 83 -23.98 -11.34 8.75
CA ASN A 83 -23.95 -12.31 9.82
C ASN A 83 -22.48 -12.77 10.11
N PRO A 84 -21.96 -12.53 11.33
CA PRO A 84 -20.56 -12.81 11.66
C PRO A 84 -20.18 -14.30 11.55
N ASP A 85 -21.14 -15.23 11.61
CA ASP A 85 -20.88 -16.66 11.50
C ASP A 85 -20.54 -17.09 10.05
N LEU A 86 -21.12 -16.45 9.03
CA LEU A 86 -20.82 -16.76 7.63
C LEU A 86 -19.45 -16.22 7.19
N ARG A 87 -19.03 -15.06 7.72
CA ARG A 87 -17.71 -14.48 7.46
C ARG A 87 -16.55 -15.38 7.92
N ARG A 88 -16.75 -16.20 8.95
CA ARG A 88 -15.73 -17.17 9.41
C ARG A 88 -15.54 -18.34 8.44
N GLY A 89 -16.59 -18.76 7.73
CA GLY A 89 -16.51 -19.87 6.77
C GLY A 89 -15.68 -19.56 5.53
N VAL A 90 -15.64 -18.29 5.11
CA VAL A 90 -14.84 -17.81 3.96
C VAL A 90 -13.34 -17.85 4.24
N LEU A 91 -12.91 -17.85 5.51
CA LEU A 91 -11.50 -17.97 5.88
C LEU A 91 -10.98 -19.41 5.86
N THR A 92 -11.85 -20.41 5.62
CA THR A 92 -11.52 -21.84 5.68
C THR A 92 -11.75 -22.61 4.39
N ALA A 93 -12.14 -21.94 3.30
CA ALA A 93 -12.41 -22.55 2.00
C ALA A 93 -11.32 -22.23 0.97
#